data_AF-A0A9Q6PRK9-F1
#
_entry.id   AF-A0A9Q6PRK9-F1
#
_cell.length_a   1.000
_cell.length_b   1.000
_cell.length_c   1.000
_cell.angle_alpha   90.00
_cell.angle_beta   90.00
_cell.angle_gamma   90.00
#
_symmetry.space_group_name_H-M   'P 1'
#
loop_
_entity.id
_entity.type
_entity.pdbx_description
1 polymer ?
#
loop_
_entity_poly.entity_id
_entity_poly.type
_entity_poly.pdbx_seq_one_letter_code
_entity_poly.pdbx_strand_id
1 'polypeptide(L)'
;MLDSDELLAIGAALVSGVRKSIKYSENIKELYTDLALSPFKHKRQDKRRSLKEGFSFSGDYARQALAEKVGYCDDLSVVAVHLGNLIHIGDFSEPIYISLVTIPGHRFCLIHQSEKLHLSREGEKLAGGLKELAEDPDLKNAIIVDPWVYKASKLADCDKHFAHARTYRVEDFYNGAVNSNGHSQCIGNTSAKQHLVVEERRALRDFNLAYQEETQKLAGKHGSFAKGNTLREIKAELKDHLYRRKQLNDLKSFIQRLESKSSFWYSHFGHSNRKGKSYKALIKCIDVAIEKYMDIPDEYLKDIFIKALDVATMVRGNPRFKTLGSNRVHVTKTVASLLSSDVVHRRWPYSFENIPGISLDGIRRIQVSSGSDREKCLAVVKHIREETGNSSSYDLDKSSPYYKEAGDLIRRSQGECSLNFYDAASSYEKSDFNHETEATSVPSC
;
A
#
# COMPACT_ATOMS: atom_id res chain seq x y z
N MET A 1 17.00 -6.78 32.82
CA MET A 1 16.52 -7.65 31.73
C MET A 1 15.04 -7.42 31.48
N LEU A 2 14.69 -6.98 30.27
CA LEU A 2 13.31 -6.70 29.87
C LEU A 2 12.46 -7.97 29.82
N ASP A 3 11.16 -7.80 30.03
CA ASP A 3 10.21 -8.89 29.90
C ASP A 3 10.15 -9.40 28.46
N SER A 4 10.03 -10.72 28.31
CA SER A 4 10.05 -11.35 26.98
C SER A 4 8.79 -11.02 26.17
N ASP A 5 7.64 -10.74 26.81
CA ASP A 5 6.44 -10.30 26.08
C ASP A 5 6.56 -8.85 25.60
N GLU A 6 7.25 -7.97 26.34
CA GLU A 6 7.56 -6.62 25.85
C GLU A 6 8.44 -6.66 24.60
N LEU A 7 9.52 -7.45 24.63
CA LEU A 7 10.36 -7.65 23.43
C LEU A 7 9.58 -8.31 22.28
N LEU A 8 8.64 -9.21 22.60
CA LEU A 8 7.78 -9.85 21.60
C LEU A 8 6.85 -8.84 20.93
N ALA A 9 6.30 -7.87 21.67
CA ALA A 9 5.50 -6.79 21.11
C ALA A 9 6.31 -5.94 20.12
N ILE A 10 7.56 -5.61 20.46
CA ILE A 10 8.49 -4.92 19.55
C ILE A 10 8.75 -5.75 18.30
N GLY A 11 9.06 -7.04 18.46
CA GLY A 11 9.32 -7.95 17.35
C GLY A 11 8.12 -8.12 16.42
N ALA A 12 6.91 -8.29 16.97
CA ALA A 12 5.69 -8.41 16.20
C ALA A 12 5.34 -7.12 15.45
N ALA A 13 5.54 -5.96 16.08
CA ALA A 13 5.37 -4.66 15.45
C ALA A 13 6.39 -4.42 14.34
N LEU A 14 7.64 -4.85 14.50
CA LEU A 14 8.69 -4.80 13.47
C LEU A 14 8.32 -5.62 12.24
N VAL A 15 7.85 -6.86 12.44
CA VAL A 15 7.32 -7.68 11.35
C VAL A 15 6.20 -6.92 10.63
N SER A 16 5.23 -6.38 11.36
CA SER A 16 4.11 -5.63 10.77
C SER A 16 4.57 -4.39 10.00
N GLY A 17 5.51 -3.59 10.53
CA GLY A 17 6.05 -2.40 9.86
C GLY A 17 6.79 -2.74 8.56
N VAL A 18 7.63 -3.78 8.59
CA VAL A 18 8.31 -4.30 7.39
C VAL A 18 7.29 -4.78 6.37
N ARG A 19 6.28 -5.56 6.79
CA ARG A 19 5.32 -6.20 5.87
C ARG A 19 4.25 -5.26 5.33
N LYS A 20 3.90 -4.18 6.02
CA LYS A 20 3.09 -3.11 5.41
C LYS A 20 3.84 -2.38 4.27
N SER A 21 5.16 -2.29 4.37
CA SER A 21 6.00 -1.67 3.34
C SER A 21 6.35 -2.63 2.19
N ILE A 22 6.77 -3.84 2.52
CA ILE A 22 7.12 -4.93 1.58
C ILE A 22 6.15 -6.08 1.83
N LYS A 23 5.00 -6.03 1.14
CA LYS A 23 3.84 -6.92 1.40
C LYS A 23 4.10 -8.39 1.21
N TYR A 24 4.89 -8.76 0.21
CA TYR A 24 5.08 -10.16 -0.21
C TYR A 24 6.54 -10.51 -0.21
N SER A 25 6.84 -11.77 0.11
CA SER A 25 8.19 -12.30 0.03
C SER A 25 8.32 -13.04 -1.27
N GLU A 26 9.32 -12.70 -2.06
CA GLU A 26 9.45 -13.20 -3.42
C GLU A 26 9.99 -14.64 -3.51
N ASN A 27 10.51 -15.19 -2.40
CA ASN A 27 11.04 -16.55 -2.31
C ASN A 27 10.15 -17.55 -1.55
N ILE A 28 8.88 -17.22 -1.27
CA ILE A 28 7.89 -18.20 -0.82
C ILE A 28 7.21 -18.80 -2.05
N LYS A 29 7.58 -20.03 -2.41
CA LYS A 29 7.10 -20.69 -3.65
C LYS A 29 5.58 -20.85 -3.64
N GLU A 30 5.04 -21.23 -2.49
CA GLU A 30 3.64 -21.54 -2.24
C GLU A 30 2.76 -20.32 -2.41
N LEU A 31 3.27 -19.11 -2.14
CA LEU A 31 2.55 -17.85 -2.30
C LEU A 31 2.19 -17.58 -3.77
N TYR A 32 3.06 -18.01 -4.68
CA TYR A 32 2.96 -17.70 -6.11
C TYR A 32 2.67 -18.92 -6.99
N THR A 33 2.17 -20.02 -6.43
CA THR A 33 1.88 -21.25 -7.20
C THR A 33 0.95 -20.96 -8.39
N ASP A 34 -0.14 -20.24 -8.16
CA ASP A 34 -1.13 -19.90 -9.20
C ASP A 34 -0.71 -18.72 -10.09
N LEU A 35 0.43 -18.09 -9.78
CA LEU A 35 0.93 -16.87 -10.42
C LEU A 35 2.33 -17.07 -11.00
N ALA A 36 2.79 -18.31 -11.11
CA ALA A 36 4.18 -18.65 -11.40
C ALA A 36 4.69 -18.06 -12.73
N LEU A 37 3.80 -17.95 -13.72
CA LEU A 37 4.09 -17.38 -15.05
C LEU A 37 3.42 -16.01 -15.27
N SER A 38 2.93 -15.38 -14.20
CA SER A 38 2.24 -14.10 -14.32
C SER A 38 3.24 -12.96 -14.58
N PRO A 39 2.91 -11.98 -15.44
CA PRO A 39 3.72 -10.77 -15.60
C PRO A 39 3.95 -10.02 -14.29
N PHE A 40 3.02 -10.15 -13.34
CA PHE A 40 3.16 -9.61 -11.99
C PHE A 40 4.38 -10.20 -11.27
N LYS A 41 4.50 -11.53 -11.23
CA LYS A 41 5.62 -12.21 -10.56
C LYS A 41 6.95 -11.90 -11.24
N HIS A 42 7.01 -11.95 -12.57
CA HIS A 42 8.24 -11.65 -13.32
C HIS A 42 8.73 -10.23 -13.04
N LYS A 43 7.85 -9.22 -13.11
CA LYS A 43 8.21 -7.83 -12.80
C LYS A 43 8.77 -7.65 -11.39
N ARG A 44 8.27 -8.41 -10.40
CA ARG A 44 8.79 -8.37 -9.02
C ARG A 44 10.15 -9.03 -8.90
N GLN A 45 10.37 -10.16 -9.59
CA GLN A 45 11.67 -10.83 -9.65
C GLN A 45 12.74 -9.95 -10.31
N ASP A 46 12.39 -9.23 -11.38
CA ASP A 46 13.31 -8.33 -12.08
C ASP A 46 13.72 -7.15 -11.17
N LYS A 47 12.75 -6.51 -10.51
CA LYS A 47 13.01 -5.46 -9.51
C LYS A 47 13.93 -5.96 -8.38
N ARG A 48 13.72 -7.19 -7.91
CA ARG A 48 14.59 -7.76 -6.88
C ARG A 48 16.00 -8.01 -7.41
N ARG A 49 16.15 -8.46 -8.65
CA ARG A 49 17.46 -8.67 -9.27
C ARG A 49 18.26 -7.37 -9.32
N SER A 50 17.62 -6.26 -9.69
CA SER A 50 18.27 -4.94 -9.67
C SER A 50 18.68 -4.47 -8.27
N LEU A 51 18.05 -4.95 -7.19
CA LEU A 51 18.52 -4.65 -5.83
C LEU A 51 19.87 -5.31 -5.52
N LYS A 52 20.17 -6.49 -6.10
CA LYS A 52 21.39 -7.25 -5.78
C LYS A 52 22.65 -6.71 -6.45
N GLU A 53 22.51 -5.82 -7.42
CA GLU A 53 23.64 -5.12 -8.04
C GLU A 53 24.23 -4.12 -7.02
N GLY A 54 25.30 -4.53 -6.32
CA GLY A 54 25.94 -3.71 -5.27
C GLY A 54 25.48 -4.01 -3.83
N PHE A 55 24.95 -5.20 -3.58
CA PHE A 55 24.44 -5.63 -2.26
C PHE A 55 25.46 -5.43 -1.13
N SER A 56 25.03 -4.75 -0.07
CA SER A 56 25.71 -4.67 1.22
C SER A 56 24.66 -4.71 2.34
N PHE A 57 25.02 -5.26 3.50
CA PHE A 57 24.18 -5.21 4.71
C PHE A 57 24.21 -3.80 5.31
N SER A 58 23.52 -2.86 4.66
CA SER A 58 23.56 -1.42 4.98
C SER A 58 22.18 -0.78 4.99
N GLY A 59 22.09 0.40 5.63
CA GLY A 59 20.87 1.20 5.63
C GLY A 59 20.46 1.67 4.22
N ASP A 60 21.43 1.93 3.33
CA ASP A 60 21.12 2.30 1.94
C ASP A 60 20.45 1.15 1.19
N TYR A 61 20.92 -0.09 1.43
CA TYR A 61 20.27 -1.27 0.89
C TYR A 61 18.84 -1.43 1.43
N ALA A 62 18.65 -1.27 2.74
CA ALA A 62 17.31 -1.32 3.35
C ALA A 62 16.36 -0.27 2.75
N ARG A 63 16.84 0.97 2.53
CA ARG A 63 16.06 2.03 1.85
C ARG A 63 15.68 1.64 0.43
N GLN A 64 16.61 1.05 -0.32
CA GLN A 64 16.34 0.60 -1.68
C GLN A 64 15.28 -0.52 -1.72
N ALA A 65 15.38 -1.50 -0.81
CA ALA A 65 14.38 -2.56 -0.68
C ALA A 65 12.98 -2.01 -0.32
N LEU A 66 12.91 -1.04 0.60
CA LEU A 66 11.67 -0.33 0.94
C LEU A 66 11.11 0.46 -0.26
N ALA A 67 11.96 1.12 -1.03
CA ALA A 67 11.55 1.91 -2.20
C ALA A 67 11.02 1.02 -3.35
N GLU A 68 11.65 -0.13 -3.58
CA GLU A 68 11.24 -1.09 -4.61
C GLU A 68 10.07 -1.99 -4.19
N LYS A 69 9.85 -2.13 -2.87
CA LYS A 69 8.78 -2.94 -2.25
C LYS A 69 8.83 -4.42 -2.64
N VAL A 70 10.04 -4.96 -2.77
CA VAL A 70 10.32 -6.37 -3.08
C VAL A 70 11.45 -6.85 -2.18
N GLY A 71 11.42 -8.13 -1.79
CA GLY A 71 12.47 -8.71 -0.97
C GLY A 71 12.30 -10.21 -0.77
N TYR A 72 13.43 -10.88 -0.53
CA TYR A 72 13.55 -12.24 -0.04
C TYR A 72 13.78 -12.20 1.49
N CYS A 73 13.89 -13.37 2.14
CA CYS A 73 14.11 -13.43 3.59
C CYS A 73 15.34 -12.65 4.07
N ASP A 74 16.44 -12.65 3.29
CA ASP A 74 17.62 -11.83 3.56
C ASP A 74 17.28 -10.34 3.50
N ASP A 75 16.71 -9.88 2.39
CA ASP A 75 16.38 -8.47 2.18
C ASP A 75 15.44 -7.93 3.27
N LEU A 76 14.41 -8.71 3.63
CA LEU A 76 13.43 -8.36 4.66
C LEU A 76 14.05 -8.26 6.06
N SER A 77 15.01 -9.12 6.36
CA SER A 77 15.70 -9.13 7.66
C SER A 77 16.65 -7.94 7.80
N VAL A 78 17.32 -7.53 6.71
CA VAL A 78 18.13 -6.30 6.69
C VAL A 78 17.26 -5.07 6.94
N VAL A 79 16.08 -5.02 6.32
CA VAL A 79 15.12 -3.94 6.58
C VAL A 79 14.67 -3.96 8.06
N ALA A 80 14.43 -5.12 8.65
CA ALA A 80 14.07 -5.22 10.06
C ALA A 80 15.17 -4.69 11.00
N VAL A 81 16.44 -5.06 10.77
CA VAL A 81 17.58 -4.54 11.54
C VAL A 81 17.71 -3.02 11.39
N HIS A 82 17.63 -2.52 10.15
CA HIS A 82 17.69 -1.09 9.86
C HIS A 82 16.58 -0.31 10.56
N LEU A 83 15.32 -0.77 10.46
CA LEU A 83 14.21 -0.14 11.17
C LEU A 83 14.37 -0.23 12.70
N GLY A 84 14.87 -1.36 13.21
CA GLY A 84 15.20 -1.53 14.63
C GLY A 84 16.10 -0.42 15.16
N ASN A 85 17.15 -0.08 14.42
CA ASN A 85 18.06 1.02 14.77
C ASN A 85 17.38 2.41 14.78
N LEU A 86 16.30 2.58 14.00
CA LEU A 86 15.57 3.85 13.86
C LEU A 86 14.39 4.01 14.85
N ILE A 87 13.95 2.93 15.47
CA ILE A 87 12.78 2.92 16.35
C ILE A 87 13.11 3.60 17.67
N HIS A 88 12.22 4.49 18.13
CA HIS A 88 12.33 5.16 19.42
C HIS A 88 11.19 4.68 20.33
N ILE A 89 11.49 3.73 21.23
CA ILE A 89 10.54 3.25 22.25
C ILE A 89 11.14 3.46 23.62
N GLY A 90 10.80 4.59 24.26
CA GLY A 90 11.23 4.90 25.63
C GLY A 90 12.74 4.81 25.87
N ASP A 91 13.12 4.98 27.14
CA ASP A 91 14.49 4.71 27.59
C ASP A 91 14.50 3.34 28.26
N PHE A 92 15.22 2.39 27.67
CA PHE A 92 15.42 1.08 28.28
C PHE A 92 16.59 1.12 29.27
N SER A 93 16.45 0.41 30.40
CA SER A 93 17.51 0.32 31.42
C SER A 93 18.77 -0.41 30.93
N GLU A 94 18.61 -1.27 29.94
CA GLU A 94 19.68 -2.08 29.32
C GLU A 94 19.56 -1.99 27.80
N PRO A 95 20.69 -2.00 27.06
CA PRO A 95 20.65 -2.02 25.60
C PRO A 95 19.87 -3.22 25.06
N ILE A 96 19.09 -2.98 24.02
CA ILE A 96 18.42 -4.02 23.24
C ILE A 96 19.08 -4.04 21.87
N TYR A 97 19.46 -5.22 21.42
CA TYR A 97 20.06 -5.42 20.11
C TYR A 97 19.09 -6.15 19.19
N ILE A 98 19.19 -5.87 17.90
CA ILE A 98 18.63 -6.69 16.84
C ILE A 98 19.76 -7.21 15.96
N SER A 99 19.92 -8.52 15.91
CA SER A 99 21.01 -9.19 15.19
C SER A 99 20.48 -10.08 14.10
N LEU A 100 21.12 -10.02 12.93
CA LEU A 100 20.85 -10.91 11.82
C LEU A 100 21.54 -12.26 12.07
N VAL A 101 20.78 -13.34 12.00
CA VAL A 101 21.28 -14.72 12.12
C VAL A 101 21.00 -15.49 10.84
N THR A 102 21.84 -16.49 10.57
CA THR A 102 21.77 -17.29 9.35
C THR A 102 21.68 -18.77 9.70
N ILE A 103 20.74 -19.44 9.04
CA ILE A 103 20.63 -20.90 8.93
C ILE A 103 20.79 -21.24 7.43
N PRO A 104 21.26 -22.44 7.03
CA PRO A 104 21.35 -22.78 5.61
C PRO A 104 20.06 -22.48 4.83
N GLY A 105 20.14 -21.54 3.88
CA GLY A 105 19.02 -21.15 3.03
C GLY A 105 18.07 -20.09 3.61
N HIS A 106 18.26 -19.63 4.86
CA HIS A 106 17.37 -18.65 5.50
C HIS A 106 18.11 -17.65 6.40
N ARG A 107 17.57 -16.44 6.48
CA ARG A 107 18.02 -15.38 7.38
C ARG A 107 16.82 -14.75 8.06
N PHE A 108 16.96 -14.53 9.36
CA PHE A 108 15.96 -13.88 10.21
C PHE A 108 16.68 -13.11 11.32
N CYS A 109 15.94 -12.32 12.09
CA CYS A 109 16.50 -11.49 13.14
C CYS A 109 16.24 -12.10 14.52
N LEU A 110 17.15 -11.85 15.46
CA LEU A 110 16.91 -12.01 16.89
C LEU A 110 16.90 -10.62 17.54
N ILE A 111 15.85 -10.30 18.29
CA ILE A 111 15.91 -9.23 19.29
C ILE A 111 16.39 -9.86 20.59
N HIS A 112 17.42 -9.30 21.23
CA HIS A 112 18.06 -9.86 22.42
C HIS A 112 18.81 -8.79 23.22
N GLN A 113 19.31 -9.16 24.39
CA GLN A 113 20.17 -8.31 25.23
C GLN A 113 21.61 -8.85 25.40
N SER A 114 21.97 -9.95 24.72
CA SER A 114 23.34 -10.49 24.70
C SER A 114 24.32 -9.56 23.98
N GLU A 115 25.28 -8.98 24.70
CA GLU A 115 26.41 -8.24 24.12
C GLU A 115 27.33 -9.15 23.31
N LYS A 116 27.52 -10.39 23.76
CA LYS A 116 28.31 -11.41 23.05
C LYS A 116 27.79 -11.61 21.62
N LEU A 117 26.48 -11.81 21.45
CA LEU A 117 25.87 -11.97 20.13
C LEU A 117 25.96 -10.68 19.29
N HIS A 118 25.82 -9.52 19.92
CA HIS A 118 25.96 -8.23 19.23
C HIS A 118 27.35 -8.05 18.61
N LEU A 119 28.39 -8.53 19.30
CA LEU A 119 29.79 -8.43 18.88
C LEU A 119 30.29 -9.64 18.07
N SER A 120 29.45 -10.67 17.86
CA SER A 120 29.82 -11.87 17.12
C SER A 120 30.15 -11.57 15.66
N ARG A 121 31.16 -12.27 15.12
CA ARG A 121 31.61 -12.08 13.73
C ARG A 121 30.74 -12.85 12.74
N GLU A 122 30.76 -12.44 11.48
CA GLU A 122 30.09 -13.18 10.41
C GLU A 122 30.64 -14.62 10.32
N GLY A 123 29.72 -15.59 10.26
CA GLY A 123 30.06 -17.01 10.17
C GLY A 123 30.39 -17.67 11.50
N GLU A 124 30.41 -16.93 12.61
CA GLU A 124 30.59 -17.50 13.93
C GLU A 124 29.41 -18.41 14.28
N LYS A 125 29.71 -19.68 14.61
CA LYS A 125 28.69 -20.66 14.97
C LYS A 125 28.16 -20.34 16.36
N LEU A 126 26.85 -20.10 16.45
CA LEU A 126 26.15 -19.81 17.69
C LEU A 126 25.61 -21.09 18.31
N ALA A 127 25.02 -21.99 17.51
CA ALA A 127 24.47 -23.25 17.95
C ALA A 127 24.37 -24.28 16.79
N GLY A 128 24.22 -25.57 17.10
CA GLY A 128 23.92 -26.62 16.13
C GLY A 128 22.49 -26.56 15.58
N GLY A 129 21.59 -25.84 16.25
CA GLY A 129 20.22 -25.56 15.79
C GLY A 129 19.50 -24.58 16.69
N LEU A 130 18.29 -24.16 16.31
CA LEU A 130 17.50 -23.18 17.06
C LEU A 130 17.09 -23.65 18.47
N LYS A 131 16.90 -24.96 18.66
CA LYS A 131 16.59 -25.52 20.00
C LYS A 131 17.76 -25.37 20.96
N GLU A 132 18.96 -25.72 20.52
CA GLU A 132 20.20 -25.52 21.29
C GLU A 132 20.46 -24.03 21.54
N LEU A 133 20.18 -23.16 20.56
CA LEU A 133 20.29 -21.71 20.76
C LEU A 133 19.32 -21.18 21.82
N ALA A 134 18.13 -21.77 21.94
CA ALA A 134 17.13 -21.38 22.93
C ALA A 134 17.52 -21.77 24.36
N GLU A 135 18.50 -22.66 24.53
CA GLU A 135 19.06 -23.06 25.81
C GLU A 135 20.19 -22.10 26.27
N ASP A 136 20.65 -21.18 25.42
CA ASP A 136 21.69 -20.20 25.77
C ASP A 136 21.17 -19.22 26.85
N PRO A 137 21.79 -19.17 28.05
CA PRO A 137 21.38 -18.28 29.12
C PRO A 137 21.40 -16.80 28.75
N ASP A 138 22.28 -16.38 27.83
CA ASP A 138 22.39 -14.99 27.37
C ASP A 138 21.22 -14.59 26.44
N LEU A 139 20.45 -15.58 25.96
CA LEU A 139 19.34 -15.41 25.02
C LEU A 139 17.98 -15.82 25.61
N LYS A 140 17.87 -15.95 26.94
CA LYS A 140 16.64 -16.43 27.63
C LYS A 140 15.36 -15.64 27.31
N ASN A 141 15.45 -14.34 27.00
CA ASN A 141 14.31 -13.51 26.62
C ASN A 141 14.30 -13.15 25.12
N ALA A 142 15.19 -13.73 24.32
CA ALA A 142 15.36 -13.38 22.92
C ALA A 142 14.10 -13.71 22.10
N ILE A 143 13.86 -12.91 21.07
CA ILE A 143 12.71 -13.01 20.18
C ILE A 143 13.17 -13.25 18.76
N ILE A 144 12.67 -14.33 18.16
CA ILE A 144 12.75 -14.57 16.72
C ILE A 144 11.85 -13.54 16.05
N VAL A 145 12.42 -12.70 15.18
CA VAL A 145 11.72 -11.73 14.34
C VAL A 145 11.91 -12.16 12.90
N ASP A 146 10.84 -12.70 12.31
CA ASP A 146 10.88 -13.28 10.99
C ASP A 146 9.80 -12.69 10.07
N PRO A 147 10.12 -11.60 9.36
CA PRO A 147 9.22 -11.03 8.38
C PRO A 147 8.97 -11.95 7.18
N TRP A 148 9.80 -12.99 6.95
CA TRP A 148 9.59 -13.93 5.85
C TRP A 148 8.27 -14.69 6.02
N VAL A 149 8.04 -15.22 7.22
CA VAL A 149 6.82 -15.96 7.59
C VAL A 149 5.83 -15.11 8.38
N TYR A 150 6.00 -13.77 8.36
CA TYR A 150 5.09 -12.81 9.01
C TYR A 150 4.88 -13.09 10.50
N LYS A 151 5.94 -13.47 11.23
CA LYS A 151 5.82 -13.85 12.64
C LYS A 151 6.99 -13.39 13.49
N ALA A 152 6.67 -13.00 14.72
CA ALA A 152 7.63 -12.96 15.82
C ALA A 152 7.27 -14.03 16.87
N SER A 153 8.26 -14.59 17.56
CA SER A 153 8.05 -15.59 18.61
C SER A 153 9.19 -15.56 19.61
N LYS A 154 8.92 -15.91 20.87
CA LYS A 154 9.99 -16.14 21.85
C LYS A 154 10.90 -17.27 21.34
N LEU A 155 12.20 -17.11 21.48
CA LEU A 155 13.18 -18.12 21.11
C LEU A 155 12.96 -19.42 21.90
N ALA A 156 12.63 -19.29 23.19
CA ALA A 156 12.22 -20.40 24.05
C ALA A 156 10.99 -21.17 23.53
N ASP A 157 10.16 -20.53 22.69
CA ASP A 157 8.97 -21.11 22.05
C ASP A 157 9.22 -21.46 20.56
N CYS A 158 10.46 -21.75 20.15
CA CYS A 158 10.81 -21.98 18.74
C CYS A 158 9.97 -23.07 18.05
N ASP A 159 9.48 -24.08 18.76
CA ASP A 159 8.55 -25.10 18.22
C ASP A 159 7.23 -24.49 17.71
N LYS A 160 6.71 -23.44 18.36
CA LYS A 160 5.53 -22.70 17.86
C LYS A 160 5.88 -21.91 16.60
N HIS A 161 7.11 -21.43 16.48
CA HIS A 161 7.60 -20.77 15.27
C HIS A 161 7.65 -21.75 14.09
N PHE A 162 8.19 -22.96 14.31
CA PHE A 162 8.21 -24.02 13.28
C PHE A 162 6.80 -24.47 12.89
N ALA A 163 5.88 -24.59 13.84
CA ALA A 163 4.47 -24.86 13.56
C ALA A 163 3.85 -23.81 12.62
N HIS A 164 4.22 -22.53 12.78
CA HIS A 164 3.78 -21.48 11.89
C HIS A 164 4.45 -21.53 10.52
N ALA A 165 5.78 -21.74 10.47
CA ALA A 165 6.52 -21.91 9.22
C ALA A 165 6.00 -23.08 8.36
N ARG A 166 5.51 -24.15 8.98
CA ARG A 166 4.81 -25.25 8.30
C ARG A 166 3.58 -24.80 7.51
N THR A 167 2.87 -23.76 7.97
CA THR A 167 1.74 -23.20 7.22
C THR A 167 2.18 -22.58 5.89
N TYR A 168 3.46 -22.21 5.78
CA TYR A 168 4.11 -21.69 4.57
C TYR A 168 4.85 -22.77 3.77
N ARG A 169 4.98 -24.00 4.30
CA ARG A 169 5.81 -25.10 3.76
C ARG A 169 7.30 -24.75 3.62
N VAL A 170 7.82 -24.02 4.61
CA VAL A 170 9.23 -23.58 4.66
C VAL A 170 9.91 -23.95 5.97
N GLU A 171 9.35 -24.84 6.75
CA GLU A 171 9.91 -25.31 8.03
C GLU A 171 11.32 -25.90 7.88
N ASP A 172 11.61 -26.54 6.74
CA ASP A 172 12.91 -27.16 6.49
C ASP A 172 14.05 -26.14 6.42
N PHE A 173 13.74 -24.87 6.17
CA PHE A 173 14.71 -23.77 6.16
C PHE A 173 15.15 -23.32 7.55
N TYR A 174 14.57 -23.90 8.61
CA TYR A 174 15.01 -23.69 9.99
C TYR A 174 15.90 -24.84 10.51
N ASN A 175 16.24 -25.80 9.63
CA ASN A 175 17.12 -26.90 9.97
C ASN A 175 18.59 -26.56 9.72
N GLY A 176 19.44 -26.88 10.69
CA GLY A 176 20.90 -26.75 10.60
C GLY A 176 21.49 -25.76 11.60
N ALA A 177 22.82 -25.61 11.51
CA ALA A 177 23.57 -24.75 12.42
C ALA A 177 23.15 -23.28 12.28
N VAL A 178 22.99 -22.61 13.42
CA VAL A 178 22.72 -21.18 13.49
C VAL A 178 24.05 -20.45 13.62
N ASN A 179 24.29 -19.52 12.71
CA ASN A 179 25.51 -18.69 12.70
C ASN A 179 25.15 -17.22 12.78
N SER A 180 26.03 -16.42 13.39
CA SER A 180 25.94 -14.97 13.31
C SER A 180 26.18 -14.50 11.88
N ASN A 181 25.42 -13.51 11.43
CA ASN A 181 25.71 -12.83 10.18
C ASN A 181 26.69 -11.65 10.37
N GLY A 182 27.10 -11.33 11.60
CA GLY A 182 27.97 -10.19 11.91
C GLY A 182 27.30 -8.82 11.75
N HIS A 183 26.01 -8.78 11.36
CA HIS A 183 25.23 -7.57 11.23
C HIS A 183 24.27 -7.44 12.42
N SER A 184 24.57 -6.50 13.31
CA SER A 184 23.78 -6.22 14.51
C SER A 184 23.70 -4.71 14.76
N GLN A 185 22.59 -4.25 15.33
CA GLN A 185 22.34 -2.86 15.69
C GLN A 185 21.70 -2.76 17.07
N CYS A 186 21.97 -1.68 17.79
CA CYS A 186 21.24 -1.34 19.00
C CYS A 186 19.92 -0.64 18.63
N ILE A 187 18.81 -1.09 19.20
CA ILE A 187 17.48 -0.51 18.97
C ILE A 187 17.44 0.87 19.63
N GLY A 188 16.97 1.88 18.91
CA GLY A 188 16.87 3.26 19.41
C GLY A 188 18.19 4.00 19.57
N ASN A 189 19.25 3.53 18.92
CA ASN A 189 20.57 4.17 18.99
C ASN A 189 20.73 5.37 18.03
N THR A 190 19.68 5.76 17.30
CA THR A 190 19.77 6.91 16.41
C THR A 190 19.58 8.23 17.14
N SER A 191 20.51 9.15 16.96
CA SER A 191 20.32 10.55 17.36
C SER A 191 19.10 11.12 16.65
N ALA A 192 18.28 11.91 17.35
CA ALA A 192 17.08 12.61 16.84
C ALA A 192 17.30 13.54 15.62
N LYS A 193 18.52 13.60 15.06
CA LYS A 193 18.94 14.44 13.92
C LYS A 193 19.08 13.70 12.60
N GLN A 194 18.78 12.40 12.50
CA GLN A 194 18.82 11.73 11.20
C GLN A 194 17.69 12.19 10.28
N HIS A 195 18.05 12.66 9.09
CA HIS A 195 17.09 12.94 8.03
C HIS A 195 16.55 11.63 7.46
N LEU A 196 15.34 11.27 7.88
CA LEU A 196 14.64 10.08 7.38
C LEU A 196 14.10 10.30 5.96
N VAL A 197 14.24 9.28 5.11
CA VAL A 197 13.57 9.27 3.80
C VAL A 197 12.08 8.96 3.95
N VAL A 198 11.29 9.17 2.88
CA VAL A 198 9.82 8.98 2.93
C VAL A 198 9.44 7.55 3.28
N GLU A 199 10.18 6.58 2.73
CA GLU A 199 10.00 5.16 2.93
C GLU A 199 10.21 4.75 4.40
N GLU A 200 11.27 5.26 5.03
CA GLU A 200 11.58 5.03 6.45
C GLU A 200 10.50 5.64 7.35
N ARG A 201 10.10 6.90 7.11
CA ARG A 201 9.01 7.54 7.87
C ARG A 201 7.72 6.73 7.82
N ARG A 202 7.38 6.19 6.65
CA ARG A 202 6.19 5.35 6.48
C ARG A 202 6.31 4.04 7.27
N ALA A 203 7.43 3.34 7.13
CA ALA A 203 7.65 2.08 7.83
C ALA A 203 7.66 2.27 9.36
N LEU A 204 8.24 3.37 9.87
CA LEU A 204 8.25 3.71 11.29
C LEU A 204 6.86 4.09 11.80
N ARG A 205 6.05 4.82 11.02
CA ARG A 205 4.64 5.07 11.38
C ARG A 205 3.87 3.75 11.49
N ASP A 206 4.02 2.88 10.50
CA ASP A 206 3.33 1.59 10.46
C ASP A 206 3.78 0.67 11.60
N PHE A 207 5.06 0.73 11.97
CA PHE A 207 5.61 0.12 13.18
C PHE A 207 4.93 0.68 14.44
N ASN A 208 4.90 2.00 14.62
CA ASN A 208 4.36 2.64 15.83
C ASN A 208 2.88 2.29 16.03
N LEU A 209 2.08 2.26 14.95
CA LEU A 209 0.69 1.81 15.01
C LEU A 209 0.58 0.35 15.43
N ALA A 210 1.38 -0.53 14.83
CA ALA A 210 1.39 -1.94 15.19
C ALA A 210 1.87 -2.16 16.63
N TYR A 211 2.85 -1.38 17.10
CA TYR A 211 3.37 -1.48 18.46
C TYR A 211 2.31 -1.09 19.49
N GLN A 212 1.53 -0.03 19.23
CA GLN A 212 0.38 0.34 20.07
C GLN A 212 -0.67 -0.79 20.12
N GLU A 213 -1.01 -1.36 18.97
CA GLU A 213 -1.96 -2.48 18.89
C GLU A 213 -1.46 -3.73 19.65
N GLU A 214 -0.20 -4.13 19.47
CA GLU A 214 0.37 -5.29 20.15
C GLU A 214 0.49 -5.06 21.67
N THR A 215 0.83 -3.84 22.10
CA THR A 215 0.86 -3.48 23.53
C THR A 215 -0.53 -3.56 24.16
N GLN A 216 -1.57 -3.11 23.44
CA GLN A 216 -2.96 -3.26 23.90
C GLN A 216 -3.39 -4.73 23.95
N LYS A 217 -3.04 -5.53 22.94
CA LYS A 217 -3.32 -6.98 22.92
C LYS A 217 -2.65 -7.69 24.10
N LEU A 218 -1.39 -7.33 24.40
CA LEU A 218 -0.64 -7.87 25.52
C LEU A 218 -1.30 -7.50 26.86
N ALA A 219 -1.60 -6.22 27.08
CA ALA A 219 -2.25 -5.74 28.31
C ALA A 219 -3.62 -6.39 28.54
N GLY A 220 -4.40 -6.59 27.47
CA GLY A 220 -5.69 -7.28 27.50
C GLY A 220 -5.61 -8.81 27.47
N LYS A 221 -4.41 -9.41 27.42
CA LYS A 221 -4.18 -10.86 27.29
C LYS A 221 -4.94 -11.49 26.13
N HIS A 222 -5.04 -10.78 25.01
CA HIS A 222 -5.73 -11.25 23.83
C HIS A 222 -4.97 -12.41 23.16
N GLY A 223 -5.68 -13.50 22.81
CA GLY A 223 -5.08 -14.64 22.10
C GLY A 223 -4.58 -14.32 20.68
N SER A 224 -4.82 -13.10 20.18
CA SER A 224 -4.29 -12.59 18.91
C SER A 224 -2.93 -11.90 19.03
N PHE A 225 -2.41 -11.68 20.25
CA PHE A 225 -1.09 -11.08 20.49
C PHE A 225 0.01 -11.86 19.76
N ALA A 226 0.84 -11.15 18.99
CA ALA A 226 1.97 -11.69 18.21
C ALA A 226 1.64 -12.92 17.35
N LYS A 227 0.36 -13.09 16.96
CA LYS A 227 -0.11 -14.29 16.22
C LYS A 227 0.61 -14.45 14.88
N GLY A 228 0.89 -13.34 14.20
CA GLY A 228 1.37 -13.31 12.83
C GLY A 228 0.28 -13.69 11.82
N ASN A 229 0.59 -13.52 10.53
CA ASN A 229 -0.33 -13.88 9.45
C ASN A 229 -0.02 -15.29 8.94
N THR A 230 -1.03 -15.98 8.46
CA THR A 230 -0.90 -17.31 7.83
C THR A 230 -0.77 -17.18 6.32
N LEU A 231 -0.19 -18.18 5.65
CA LEU A 231 -0.12 -18.22 4.19
C LEU A 231 -1.50 -18.03 3.52
N ARG A 232 -2.57 -18.57 4.12
CA ARG A 232 -3.94 -18.43 3.59
C ARG A 232 -4.40 -16.97 3.57
N GLU A 233 -4.18 -16.25 4.66
CA GLU A 233 -4.53 -14.82 4.77
C GLU A 233 -3.72 -13.99 3.77
N ILE A 234 -2.42 -14.26 3.65
CA ILE A 234 -1.55 -13.56 2.69
C ILE A 234 -1.96 -13.85 1.24
N LYS A 235 -2.38 -15.09 0.91
CA LYS A 235 -2.91 -15.43 -0.42
C LYS A 235 -4.21 -14.69 -0.73
N ALA A 236 -5.10 -14.55 0.26
CA ALA A 236 -6.33 -13.79 0.10
C ALA A 236 -6.01 -12.31 -0.17
N GLU A 237 -5.13 -11.69 0.62
CA GLU A 237 -4.68 -10.32 0.40
C GLU A 237 -4.04 -10.14 -1.00
N LEU A 238 -3.20 -11.08 -1.43
CA LEU A 238 -2.59 -11.05 -2.76
C LEU A 238 -3.64 -11.09 -3.86
N LYS A 239 -4.67 -11.92 -3.72
CA LYS A 239 -5.78 -12.01 -4.68
C LYS A 239 -6.55 -10.68 -4.77
N ASP A 240 -6.87 -10.08 -3.63
CA ASP A 240 -7.59 -8.80 -3.57
C ASP A 240 -6.75 -7.67 -4.15
N HIS A 241 -5.46 -7.64 -3.85
CA HIS A 241 -4.52 -6.68 -4.44
C HIS A 241 -4.40 -6.85 -5.96
N LEU A 242 -4.34 -8.07 -6.48
CA LEU A 242 -4.36 -8.31 -7.94
C LEU A 242 -5.66 -7.86 -8.58
N TYR A 243 -6.79 -8.07 -7.91
CA TYR A 243 -8.09 -7.60 -8.37
C TYR A 243 -8.14 -6.06 -8.40
N ARG A 244 -7.66 -5.38 -7.34
CA ARG A 244 -7.54 -3.92 -7.30
C ARG A 244 -6.67 -3.37 -8.43
N ARG A 245 -5.57 -4.05 -8.75
CA ARG A 245 -4.72 -3.69 -9.90
C ARG A 245 -5.44 -3.82 -11.24
N LYS A 246 -6.32 -4.82 -11.39
CA LYS A 246 -7.17 -4.94 -12.57
C LYS A 246 -8.11 -3.73 -12.68
N GLN A 247 -8.74 -3.32 -11.58
CA GLN A 247 -9.62 -2.14 -11.55
C GLN A 247 -8.87 -0.86 -11.93
N LEU A 248 -7.66 -0.65 -11.39
CA LEU A 248 -6.79 0.47 -11.76
C LEU A 248 -6.44 0.46 -13.26
N ASN A 249 -6.05 -0.70 -13.81
CA ASN A 249 -5.73 -0.83 -15.23
C ASN A 249 -6.94 -0.59 -16.14
N ASP A 250 -8.12 -1.07 -15.76
CA ASP A 250 -9.35 -0.83 -16.51
C ASP A 250 -9.76 0.64 -16.47
N LEU A 251 -9.66 1.30 -15.31
CA LEU A 251 -9.94 2.74 -15.18
C LEU A 251 -8.96 3.57 -16.01
N LYS A 252 -7.67 3.23 -15.95
CA LYS A 252 -6.65 3.82 -16.82
C LYS A 252 -7.01 3.65 -18.30
N SER A 253 -7.39 2.44 -18.70
CA SER A 253 -7.75 2.14 -20.09
C SER A 253 -8.98 2.94 -20.55
N PHE A 254 -10.00 3.07 -19.69
CA PHE A 254 -11.15 3.92 -19.93
C PHE A 254 -10.75 5.39 -20.15
N ILE A 255 -9.91 5.94 -19.26
CA ILE A 255 -9.43 7.33 -19.37
C ILE A 255 -8.54 7.53 -20.61
N GLN A 256 -7.70 6.55 -20.97
CA GLN A 256 -6.90 6.59 -22.20
C GLN A 256 -7.78 6.60 -23.45
N ARG A 257 -8.88 5.84 -23.46
CA ARG A 257 -9.86 5.86 -24.55
C ARG A 257 -10.50 7.25 -24.67
N LEU A 258 -10.85 7.91 -23.56
CA LEU A 258 -11.33 9.30 -23.56
C LEU A 258 -10.26 10.31 -24.03
N GLU A 259 -9.01 10.14 -23.60
CA GLU A 259 -7.88 11.00 -23.99
C GLU A 259 -7.68 10.99 -25.50
N SER A 260 -7.66 9.80 -26.12
CA SER A 260 -7.40 9.62 -27.56
C SER A 260 -8.43 10.35 -28.44
N LYS A 261 -9.67 10.47 -27.95
CA LYS A 261 -10.76 11.16 -28.66
C LYS A 261 -10.71 12.68 -28.45
N SER A 262 -10.05 13.14 -27.38
CA SER A 262 -9.81 14.55 -27.09
C SER A 262 -8.63 15.12 -27.90
N SER A 263 -7.55 14.36 -28.04
CA SER A 263 -6.26 14.81 -28.58
C SER A 263 -6.25 14.99 -30.10
N PHE A 264 -7.03 14.21 -30.85
CA PHE A 264 -7.16 14.31 -32.31
C PHE A 264 -7.59 15.71 -32.82
N TRP A 265 -8.33 16.49 -32.01
CA TRP A 265 -8.83 17.79 -32.43
C TRP A 265 -7.84 18.93 -32.17
N TYR A 266 -6.93 18.79 -31.19
CA TYR A 266 -6.04 19.88 -30.78
C TYR A 266 -4.72 19.91 -31.56
N SER A 267 -4.19 18.74 -31.94
CA SER A 267 -2.96 18.66 -32.75
C SER A 267 -3.14 19.19 -34.18
N HIS A 268 -4.37 19.14 -34.71
CA HIS A 268 -4.66 19.54 -36.08
C HIS A 268 -4.95 21.05 -36.26
N PHE A 269 -5.24 21.78 -35.17
CA PHE A 269 -5.71 23.18 -35.23
C PHE A 269 -4.96 24.16 -34.30
N GLY A 270 -3.83 23.76 -33.69
CA GLY A 270 -2.96 24.67 -32.91
C GLY A 270 -3.59 25.22 -31.62
N HIS A 271 -4.66 24.59 -31.11
CA HIS A 271 -5.36 25.04 -29.91
C HIS A 271 -4.79 24.44 -28.61
N SER A 272 -4.98 25.14 -27.47
CA SER A 272 -4.53 24.67 -26.15
C SER A 272 -5.21 23.34 -25.74
N ASN A 273 -4.44 22.24 -25.71
CA ASN A 273 -4.90 20.90 -25.31
C ASN A 273 -5.05 20.77 -23.78
N ARG A 274 -5.90 21.59 -23.16
CA ARG A 274 -6.12 21.54 -21.70
C ARG A 274 -6.76 20.22 -21.26
N LYS A 275 -7.75 19.71 -22.01
CA LYS A 275 -8.42 18.44 -21.72
C LYS A 275 -7.48 17.24 -21.75
N GLY A 276 -6.67 17.11 -22.80
CA GLY A 276 -5.70 16.02 -22.91
C GLY A 276 -4.67 16.08 -21.80
N LYS A 277 -4.23 17.28 -21.38
CA LYS A 277 -3.36 17.44 -20.20
C LYS A 277 -4.03 16.94 -18.92
N SER A 278 -5.32 17.21 -18.70
CA SER A 278 -6.07 16.71 -17.54
C SER A 278 -6.15 15.18 -17.54
N TYR A 279 -6.50 14.55 -18.66
CA TYR A 279 -6.52 13.09 -18.74
C TYR A 279 -5.14 12.46 -18.53
N LYS A 280 -4.07 13.05 -19.09
CA LYS A 280 -2.69 12.60 -18.85
C LYS A 280 -2.31 12.69 -17.37
N ALA A 281 -2.78 13.72 -16.65
CA ALA A 281 -2.55 13.83 -15.22
C ALA A 281 -3.26 12.69 -14.45
N LEU A 282 -4.53 12.41 -14.76
CA LEU A 282 -5.27 11.29 -14.14
C LEU A 282 -4.63 9.93 -14.45
N ILE A 283 -4.21 9.70 -15.69
CA ILE A 283 -3.46 8.49 -16.10
C ILE A 283 -2.17 8.36 -15.28
N LYS A 284 -1.42 9.45 -15.13
CA LYS A 284 -0.19 9.46 -14.33
C LYS A 284 -0.45 9.14 -12.86
N CYS A 285 -1.56 9.62 -12.28
CA CYS A 285 -1.95 9.24 -10.91
C CYS A 285 -2.09 7.72 -10.77
N ILE A 286 -2.80 7.09 -11.73
CA ILE A 286 -3.03 5.64 -11.72
C ILE A 286 -1.72 4.88 -11.96
N ASP A 287 -0.87 5.35 -12.88
CA ASP A 287 0.42 4.72 -13.15
C ASP A 287 1.31 4.68 -11.92
N VAL A 288 1.40 5.80 -11.20
CA VAL A 288 2.15 5.89 -9.95
C VAL A 288 1.62 4.91 -8.91
N ALA A 289 0.29 4.82 -8.76
CA ALA A 289 -0.33 3.90 -7.82
C ALA A 289 -0.01 2.44 -8.12
N ILE A 290 -0.07 2.06 -9.40
CA ILE A 290 0.25 0.72 -9.89
C ILE A 290 1.75 0.42 -9.69
N GLU A 291 2.62 1.37 -9.98
CA GLU A 291 4.08 1.23 -9.89
C GLU A 291 4.55 1.12 -8.43
N LYS A 292 4.00 1.96 -7.56
CA LYS A 292 4.35 2.04 -6.14
C LYS A 292 3.54 1.11 -5.26
N TYR A 293 2.74 0.21 -5.82
CA TYR A 293 1.93 -0.77 -5.07
C TYR A 293 1.17 -0.11 -3.92
N MET A 294 0.42 0.95 -4.26
CA MET A 294 -0.36 1.69 -3.27
C MET A 294 -1.66 0.98 -2.96
N ASP A 295 -2.02 0.91 -1.68
CA ASP A 295 -3.39 0.62 -1.28
C ASP A 295 -4.23 1.86 -1.56
N ILE A 296 -5.19 1.76 -2.48
CA ILE A 296 -6.07 2.85 -2.89
C ILE A 296 -7.50 2.51 -2.48
N PRO A 297 -8.08 3.28 -1.54
CA PRO A 297 -9.49 3.22 -1.20
C PRO A 297 -10.42 3.49 -2.39
N ASP A 298 -11.62 2.91 -2.33
CA ASP A 298 -12.65 3.05 -3.37
C ASP A 298 -13.00 4.52 -3.67
N GLU A 299 -13.05 5.37 -2.64
CA GLU A 299 -13.40 6.79 -2.80
C GLU A 299 -12.44 7.56 -3.71
N TYR A 300 -11.15 7.19 -3.73
CA TYR A 300 -10.20 7.84 -4.63
C TYR A 300 -10.35 7.38 -6.08
N LEU A 301 -10.71 6.11 -6.30
CA LEU A 301 -11.02 5.61 -7.65
C LEU A 301 -12.29 6.26 -8.17
N LYS A 302 -13.28 6.44 -7.29
CA LYS A 302 -14.51 7.17 -7.58
C LYS A 302 -14.25 8.63 -7.91
N ASP A 303 -13.40 9.33 -7.15
CA ASP A 303 -12.99 10.70 -7.45
C ASP A 303 -12.30 10.81 -8.84
N ILE A 304 -11.36 9.91 -9.13
CA ILE A 304 -10.68 9.87 -10.44
C ILE A 304 -11.69 9.61 -11.58
N PHE A 305 -12.63 8.70 -11.37
CA PHE A 305 -13.69 8.38 -12.33
C PHE A 305 -14.61 9.60 -12.58
N ILE A 306 -15.14 10.20 -11.51
CA ILE A 306 -15.98 11.41 -11.57
C ILE A 306 -15.26 12.53 -12.31
N LYS A 307 -13.98 12.79 -11.96
CA LYS A 307 -13.17 13.82 -12.64
C LYS A 307 -12.97 13.51 -14.11
N ALA A 308 -12.81 12.24 -14.50
CA ALA A 308 -12.72 11.87 -15.91
C ALA A 308 -14.01 12.18 -16.67
N LEU A 309 -15.18 11.90 -16.07
CA LEU A 309 -16.48 12.24 -16.64
C LEU A 309 -16.68 13.76 -16.76
N ASP A 310 -16.35 14.52 -15.72
CA ASP A 310 -16.44 15.98 -15.75
C ASP A 310 -15.57 16.60 -16.85
N VAL A 311 -14.31 16.14 -16.99
CA VAL A 311 -13.42 16.57 -18.07
C VAL A 311 -14.02 16.27 -19.45
N ALA A 312 -14.75 15.16 -19.60
CA ALA A 312 -15.44 14.85 -20.84
C ALA A 312 -16.48 15.92 -21.20
N THR A 313 -17.20 16.47 -20.22
CA THR A 313 -18.25 17.48 -20.41
C THR A 313 -17.73 18.89 -20.68
N MET A 314 -16.50 19.24 -20.28
CA MET A 314 -15.97 20.61 -20.40
C MET A 314 -15.99 21.15 -21.84
N VAL A 315 -16.21 22.45 -22.05
CA VAL A 315 -16.11 23.09 -23.38
C VAL A 315 -15.10 24.24 -23.31
N ARG A 316 -14.07 24.21 -24.16
CA ARG A 316 -12.99 25.24 -24.21
C ARG A 316 -12.35 25.54 -22.83
N GLY A 317 -12.28 24.55 -21.95
CA GLY A 317 -11.71 24.71 -20.61
C GLY A 317 -12.64 25.35 -19.57
N ASN A 318 -13.90 25.64 -19.91
CA ASN A 318 -14.91 26.06 -18.94
C ASN A 318 -15.61 24.85 -18.32
N PRO A 319 -15.72 24.77 -16.97
CA PRO A 319 -16.37 23.67 -16.25
C PRO A 319 -17.90 23.69 -16.41
N ARG A 320 -18.46 24.83 -16.82
CA ARG A 320 -19.89 24.97 -17.06
C ARG A 320 -20.15 25.06 -18.56
N PHE A 321 -21.02 24.18 -19.05
CA PHE A 321 -21.85 24.53 -20.19
C PHE A 321 -22.58 25.82 -19.81
N LYS A 322 -22.12 26.96 -20.32
CA LYS A 322 -23.03 28.10 -20.44
C LYS A 322 -24.14 27.60 -21.34
N THR A 323 -25.33 27.43 -20.79
CA THR A 323 -26.58 27.48 -21.54
C THR A 323 -26.65 28.87 -22.16
N LEU A 324 -25.87 29.09 -23.21
CA LEU A 324 -26.11 30.15 -24.18
C LEU A 324 -27.44 29.77 -24.81
N GLY A 325 -28.51 30.47 -24.37
CA GLY A 325 -29.87 30.48 -24.92
C GLY A 325 -30.35 29.18 -25.57
N SER A 326 -31.34 28.52 -24.94
CA SER A 326 -32.29 27.59 -25.57
C SER A 326 -31.91 27.15 -27.00
N ASN A 327 -31.26 25.97 -27.11
CA ASN A 327 -30.98 25.21 -28.35
C ASN A 327 -29.55 25.16 -28.92
N ARG A 328 -28.48 25.63 -28.24
CA ARG A 328 -27.09 25.36 -28.70
C ARG A 328 -26.19 24.77 -27.63
N VAL A 329 -26.43 23.50 -27.29
CA VAL A 329 -25.46 22.70 -26.52
C VAL A 329 -24.38 22.19 -27.47
N HIS A 330 -23.14 22.66 -27.28
CA HIS A 330 -21.98 22.15 -28.03
C HIS A 330 -21.62 20.74 -27.55
N VAL A 331 -22.00 19.72 -28.33
CA VAL A 331 -21.56 18.34 -28.12
C VAL A 331 -20.05 18.25 -28.35
N THR A 332 -19.32 17.84 -27.33
CA THR A 332 -17.87 17.62 -27.45
C THR A 332 -17.60 16.22 -28.01
N LYS A 333 -16.51 16.04 -28.76
CA LYS A 333 -16.09 14.70 -29.22
C LYS A 333 -15.86 13.72 -28.05
N THR A 334 -15.45 14.23 -26.90
CA THR A 334 -15.29 13.44 -25.66
C THR A 334 -16.63 12.95 -25.11
N VAL A 335 -17.67 13.80 -25.06
CA VAL A 335 -19.04 13.37 -24.70
C VAL A 335 -19.60 12.39 -25.72
N ALA A 336 -19.48 12.69 -27.01
CA ALA A 336 -19.94 11.78 -28.06
C ALA A 336 -19.25 10.42 -27.99
N SER A 337 -17.96 10.39 -27.59
CA SER A 337 -17.22 9.14 -27.45
C SER A 337 -17.73 8.22 -26.34
N LEU A 338 -18.40 8.74 -25.31
CA LEU A 338 -19.06 7.91 -24.28
C LEU A 338 -20.22 7.07 -24.86
N LEU A 339 -20.77 7.47 -26.02
CA LEU A 339 -21.75 6.68 -26.74
C LEU A 339 -21.14 5.57 -27.61
N SER A 340 -19.81 5.57 -27.77
CA SER A 340 -19.10 4.55 -28.53
C SER A 340 -18.90 3.29 -27.68
N SER A 341 -19.14 2.13 -28.29
CA SER A 341 -18.80 0.82 -27.71
C SER A 341 -17.31 0.64 -27.46
N ASP A 342 -16.46 1.46 -28.09
CA ASP A 342 -15.02 1.46 -27.87
C ASP A 342 -14.61 2.19 -26.58
N VAL A 343 -15.49 2.97 -25.96
CA VAL A 343 -15.19 3.69 -24.71
C VAL A 343 -16.04 3.16 -23.56
N VAL A 344 -17.33 2.94 -23.82
CA VAL A 344 -18.24 2.32 -22.86
C VAL A 344 -18.77 1.05 -23.49
N HIS A 345 -18.25 -0.08 -23.05
CA HIS A 345 -18.62 -1.40 -23.57
C HIS A 345 -20.10 -1.69 -23.31
N ARG A 346 -20.81 -2.19 -24.32
CA ARG A 346 -22.25 -2.48 -24.24
C ARG A 346 -22.62 -3.67 -23.36
N ARG A 347 -21.78 -4.71 -23.34
CA ARG A 347 -22.08 -6.00 -22.70
C ARG A 347 -21.20 -6.33 -21.50
N TRP A 348 -19.97 -5.80 -21.48
CA TRP A 348 -18.95 -6.20 -20.53
C TRP A 348 -18.48 -5.00 -19.70
N PRO A 349 -18.99 -4.84 -18.47
CA PRO A 349 -18.52 -3.80 -17.58
C PRO A 349 -17.02 -3.89 -17.33
N TYR A 350 -16.39 -2.73 -17.15
CA TYR A 350 -15.04 -2.64 -16.63
C TYR A 350 -15.01 -3.15 -15.19
N SER A 351 -13.87 -3.69 -14.75
CA SER A 351 -13.76 -4.21 -13.39
C SER A 351 -13.92 -3.12 -12.31
N PHE A 352 -13.62 -1.86 -12.62
CA PHE A 352 -13.81 -0.74 -11.70
C PHE A 352 -15.30 -0.44 -11.41
N GLU A 353 -16.23 -0.89 -12.26
CA GLU A 353 -17.67 -0.69 -12.06
C GLU A 353 -18.26 -1.61 -10.97
N ASN A 354 -17.47 -2.52 -10.41
CA ASN A 354 -17.85 -3.28 -9.22
C ASN A 354 -17.67 -2.47 -7.92
N ILE A 355 -17.10 -1.25 -8.00
CA ILE A 355 -16.96 -0.36 -6.86
C ILE A 355 -18.30 0.35 -6.62
N PRO A 356 -18.86 0.29 -5.40
CA PRO A 356 -20.11 0.99 -5.08
C PRO A 356 -20.07 2.48 -5.45
N GLY A 357 -21.08 2.93 -6.19
CA GLY A 357 -21.18 4.32 -6.64
C GLY A 357 -20.37 4.66 -7.90
N ILE A 358 -19.77 3.67 -8.58
CA ILE A 358 -19.22 3.83 -9.94
C ILE A 358 -20.00 2.94 -10.90
N SER A 359 -20.68 3.54 -11.88
CA SER A 359 -21.41 2.78 -12.91
C SER A 359 -21.40 3.52 -14.25
N LEU A 360 -21.38 2.77 -15.35
CA LEU A 360 -21.63 3.30 -16.69
C LEU A 360 -23.00 2.85 -17.24
N ASP A 361 -23.85 2.24 -16.43
CA ASP A 361 -25.12 1.67 -16.90
C ASP A 361 -26.11 2.73 -17.41
N GLY A 362 -26.13 3.91 -16.80
CA GLY A 362 -26.94 5.01 -17.33
C GLY A 362 -26.48 5.45 -18.72
N ILE A 363 -25.17 5.51 -18.95
CA ILE A 363 -24.60 5.78 -20.28
C ILE A 363 -24.94 4.64 -21.25
N ARG A 364 -24.85 3.36 -20.84
CA ARG A 364 -25.26 2.21 -21.67
C ARG A 364 -26.73 2.27 -22.08
N ARG A 365 -27.63 2.63 -21.17
CA ARG A 365 -29.06 2.84 -21.48
C ARG A 365 -29.24 3.93 -22.53
N ILE A 366 -28.48 5.03 -22.43
CA ILE A 366 -28.54 6.11 -23.41
C ILE A 366 -28.00 5.67 -24.78
N GLN A 367 -26.96 4.85 -24.84
CA GLN A 367 -26.42 4.32 -26.11
C GLN A 367 -27.50 3.63 -26.96
N VAL A 368 -28.36 2.84 -26.32
CA VAL A 368 -29.41 2.03 -26.98
C VAL A 368 -30.75 2.75 -27.12
N SER A 369 -30.90 3.94 -26.55
CA SER A 369 -32.13 4.73 -26.66
C SER A 369 -32.46 5.11 -28.11
N SER A 370 -33.73 5.35 -28.41
CA SER A 370 -34.16 5.99 -29.66
C SER A 370 -33.90 7.49 -29.57
N GLY A 371 -33.46 8.11 -30.68
CA GLY A 371 -33.15 9.53 -30.76
C GLY A 371 -31.92 9.82 -31.60
N SER A 372 -31.78 11.07 -32.02
CA SER A 372 -30.60 11.58 -32.70
C SER A 372 -29.36 11.53 -31.81
N ASP A 373 -28.18 11.45 -32.42
CA ASP A 373 -26.89 11.48 -31.68
C ASP A 373 -26.78 12.70 -30.77
N ARG A 374 -27.39 13.81 -31.18
CA ARG A 374 -27.44 15.04 -30.40
C ARG A 374 -28.25 14.87 -29.13
N GLU A 375 -29.44 14.28 -29.20
CA GLU A 375 -30.31 13.99 -28.04
C GLU A 375 -29.62 13.03 -27.08
N LYS A 376 -28.95 11.99 -27.60
CA LYS A 376 -28.17 11.06 -26.78
C LYS A 376 -27.02 11.76 -26.07
N CYS A 377 -26.29 12.63 -26.74
CA CYS A 377 -25.19 13.38 -26.12
C CYS A 377 -25.70 14.33 -25.02
N LEU A 378 -26.87 14.96 -25.23
CA LEU A 378 -27.53 15.78 -24.21
C LEU A 378 -27.92 14.95 -22.99
N ALA A 379 -28.48 13.77 -23.20
CA ALA A 379 -28.84 12.84 -22.14
C ALA A 379 -27.60 12.38 -21.35
N VAL A 380 -26.47 12.10 -22.02
CA VAL A 380 -25.20 11.78 -21.34
C VAL A 380 -24.72 12.92 -20.46
N VAL A 381 -24.75 14.16 -20.96
CA VAL A 381 -24.34 15.33 -20.15
C VAL A 381 -25.23 15.51 -18.94
N LYS A 382 -26.55 15.35 -19.10
CA LYS A 382 -27.50 15.44 -17.99
C LYS A 382 -27.22 14.36 -16.94
N HIS A 383 -27.05 13.12 -17.38
CA HIS A 383 -26.75 11.99 -16.52
C HIS A 383 -25.45 12.19 -15.74
N ILE A 384 -24.36 12.63 -16.39
CA ILE A 384 -23.09 12.92 -15.70
C ILE A 384 -23.30 13.96 -14.60
N ARG A 385 -24.05 15.03 -14.84
CA ARG A 385 -24.31 16.06 -13.80
C ARG A 385 -25.09 15.53 -12.61
N GLU A 386 -26.00 14.59 -12.85
CA GLU A 386 -26.76 13.95 -11.77
C GLU A 386 -25.84 13.03 -10.95
N GLU A 387 -24.90 12.33 -11.58
CA GLU A 387 -23.93 11.47 -10.91
C GLU A 387 -22.81 12.24 -10.18
N THR A 388 -22.34 13.37 -10.72
CA THR A 388 -21.27 14.16 -10.10
C THR A 388 -21.78 15.13 -9.03
N GLY A 389 -23.09 15.32 -8.93
CA GLY A 389 -23.72 16.32 -8.07
C GLY A 389 -23.40 17.74 -8.53
N ASN A 390 -24.26 18.71 -8.21
CA ASN A 390 -24.00 20.14 -8.49
C ASN A 390 -22.83 20.72 -7.64
N SER A 391 -21.85 19.92 -7.21
CA SER A 391 -20.68 20.36 -6.45
C SER A 391 -19.70 21.10 -7.38
N SER A 392 -20.05 22.33 -7.76
CA SER A 392 -19.12 23.20 -8.47
C SER A 392 -19.33 24.69 -8.19
N SER A 393 -19.19 25.14 -6.94
CA SER A 393 -18.88 26.56 -6.69
C SER A 393 -17.38 26.78 -6.97
N TYR A 394 -17.04 27.20 -8.18
CA TYR A 394 -15.64 27.45 -8.56
C TYR A 394 -15.47 28.84 -9.15
N ASP A 395 -14.41 29.49 -8.68
CA ASP A 395 -14.02 30.84 -9.00
C ASP A 395 -12.93 30.83 -10.10
N LEU A 396 -13.17 31.58 -11.17
CA LEU A 396 -12.48 31.47 -12.46
C LEU A 396 -11.21 32.32 -12.56
N ASP A 397 -10.92 33.16 -11.57
CA ASP A 397 -9.82 34.14 -11.61
C ASP A 397 -8.49 33.64 -11.02
N LYS A 398 -8.42 32.40 -10.53
CA LYS A 398 -7.16 31.79 -10.08
C LYS A 398 -6.64 30.84 -11.15
N SER A 399 -5.36 30.98 -11.52
CA SER A 399 -4.64 30.14 -12.46
C SER A 399 -4.81 28.64 -12.17
N SER A 400 -5.84 28.07 -12.80
CA SER A 400 -6.17 26.65 -12.97
C SER A 400 -5.88 25.74 -11.75
N PRO A 401 -6.77 25.75 -10.74
CA PRO A 401 -6.73 24.80 -9.60
C PRO A 401 -6.73 23.32 -10.03
N TYR A 402 -7.15 22.97 -11.25
CA TYR A 402 -7.20 21.59 -11.75
C TYR A 402 -5.83 20.95 -12.02
N TYR A 403 -4.83 21.73 -12.45
CA TYR A 403 -3.45 21.21 -12.59
C TYR A 403 -2.76 21.09 -11.24
N LYS A 404 -3.13 21.96 -10.30
CA LYS A 404 -2.68 21.90 -8.93
C LYS A 404 -3.33 20.74 -8.20
N GLU A 405 -4.62 20.44 -8.35
CA GLU A 405 -5.29 19.34 -7.65
C GLU A 405 -4.91 17.95 -8.15
N ALA A 406 -4.78 17.72 -9.46
CA ALA A 406 -4.23 16.46 -9.96
C ALA A 406 -2.73 16.36 -9.63
N GLY A 407 -2.00 17.48 -9.70
CA GLY A 407 -0.63 17.59 -9.21
C GLY A 407 -0.51 17.40 -7.70
N ASP A 408 -1.54 17.76 -6.93
CA ASP A 408 -1.64 17.66 -5.48
C ASP A 408 -2.06 16.26 -5.09
N LEU A 409 -2.87 15.58 -5.89
CA LEU A 409 -3.14 14.15 -5.75
C LEU A 409 -1.86 13.34 -6.02
N ILE A 410 -1.07 13.73 -7.04
CA ILE A 410 0.25 13.14 -7.34
C ILE A 410 1.25 13.47 -6.21
N ARG A 411 1.26 14.70 -5.70
CA ARG A 411 2.15 15.16 -4.63
C ARG A 411 1.74 14.64 -3.24
N ARG A 412 0.45 14.39 -3.04
CA ARG A 412 -0.12 13.63 -1.91
C ARG A 412 0.13 12.14 -2.06
N SER A 413 0.23 11.58 -3.26
CA SER A 413 0.63 10.17 -3.43
C SER A 413 2.14 9.95 -3.42
N GLN A 414 2.94 11.01 -3.64
CA GLN A 414 4.40 11.00 -3.71
C GLN A 414 5.02 12.04 -2.75
N GLY A 415 5.19 11.67 -1.47
CA GLY A 415 5.91 12.49 -0.48
C GLY A 415 5.40 12.36 0.96
N GLU A 416 5.80 13.25 1.86
CA GLU A 416 5.26 13.33 3.24
C GLU A 416 3.75 13.55 3.28
N CYS A 417 3.17 14.20 2.26
CA CYS A 417 1.72 14.32 2.11
C CYS A 417 1.01 12.97 1.86
N SER A 418 1.76 11.90 1.52
CA SER A 418 1.22 10.53 1.47
C SER A 418 1.01 9.94 2.85
N LEU A 419 1.74 10.40 3.87
CA LEU A 419 1.46 10.03 5.26
C LEU A 419 0.06 10.56 5.63
N ASN A 420 -0.23 11.84 5.36
CA ASN A 420 -1.55 12.44 5.56
C ASN A 420 -2.67 11.84 4.68
N PHE A 421 -2.36 11.39 3.45
CA PHE A 421 -3.32 10.69 2.58
C PHE A 421 -3.77 9.35 3.19
N TYR A 422 -2.84 8.61 3.78
CA TYR A 422 -3.12 7.35 4.48
C TYR A 422 -3.73 7.58 5.88
N ASP A 423 -3.31 8.62 6.61
CA ASP A 423 -3.87 8.96 7.93
C ASP A 423 -5.32 9.48 7.81
N ALA A 424 -5.65 10.18 6.71
CA ALA A 424 -7.03 10.50 6.34
C ALA A 424 -7.85 9.25 6.03
N ALA A 425 -7.29 8.26 5.32
CA ALA A 425 -7.99 7.00 5.03
C ALA A 425 -8.23 6.15 6.29
N SER A 426 -7.30 6.10 7.25
CA SER A 426 -7.47 5.37 8.52
C SER A 426 -8.35 6.10 9.56
N SER A 427 -8.59 7.41 9.40
CA SER A 427 -9.52 8.14 10.28
C SER A 427 -10.99 7.98 9.87
N TYR A 428 -11.27 7.60 8.61
CA TYR A 428 -12.62 7.21 8.17
C TYR A 428 -13.05 5.84 8.71
N GLU A 429 -12.13 4.92 9.04
CA GLU A 429 -12.48 3.65 9.69
C GLU A 429 -12.81 3.79 11.19
N LYS A 430 -12.47 4.94 11.81
CA LYS A 430 -12.76 5.22 13.22
C LYS A 430 -14.03 6.04 13.44
N SER A 431 -14.67 6.57 12.39
CA SER A 431 -15.89 7.38 12.54
C SER A 431 -17.18 6.57 12.60
N ASP A 432 -17.16 5.28 12.27
CA ASP A 432 -18.36 4.42 12.26
C ASP A 432 -18.59 3.66 13.58
N PHE A 433 -17.82 3.97 14.63
CA PHE A 433 -18.07 3.49 15.99
C PHE A 433 -18.03 4.64 16.98
N ASN A 434 -19.03 5.52 16.92
CA ASN A 434 -19.48 6.22 18.11
C ASN A 434 -20.98 5.96 18.27
N HIS A 435 -21.28 5.19 19.31
CA HIS A 435 -22.60 4.90 19.82
C HIS A 435 -23.46 6.16 19.89
N GLU A 436 -24.62 6.10 19.24
CA GLU A 436 -25.82 6.79 19.71
C GLU A 436 -26.13 6.27 21.13
N THR A 437 -25.71 7.03 22.14
CA THR A 437 -26.29 6.94 23.48
C THR A 437 -26.68 8.32 23.96
N GLU A 438 -27.99 8.47 24.06
CA GLU A 438 -28.75 9.24 25.04
C GLU A 438 -28.76 10.77 24.95
N ALA A 439 -29.93 11.28 24.56
CA ALA A 439 -30.50 12.50 25.11
C ALA A 439 -32.03 12.35 25.23
N THR A 440 -32.51 11.48 26.12
CA THR A 440 -33.89 11.54 26.61
C THR A 440 -33.95 12.57 27.73
N SER A 441 -34.43 13.74 27.37
CA SER A 441 -34.81 14.81 28.29
C SER A 441 -36.00 14.37 29.15
N VAL A 442 -35.83 14.42 30.47
CA VAL A 442 -36.94 14.42 31.42
C VAL A 442 -37.25 15.88 31.75
N PRO A 443 -38.48 16.37 31.53
CA PRO A 443 -38.88 17.68 32.02
C PRO A 443 -39.30 17.57 33.49
N SER A 444 -38.75 18.47 34.29
CA SER A 444 -39.15 18.74 35.66
C SER A 444 -40.58 19.29 35.75
N CYS A 445 -41.42 18.63 36.55
CA CYS A 445 -42.41 19.23 37.44
C CYS A 445 -42.44 18.37 38.71
#